data_AF-A0A1E1V4H7-F1
#
_entry.id   AF-A0A1E1V4H7-F1
#
_cell.length_a   1.000
_cell.length_b   1.000
_cell.length_c   1.000
_cell.angle_alpha   90.00
_cell.angle_beta   90.00
_cell.angle_gamma   90.00
#
_symmetry.space_group_name_H-M   'P 1'
#
loop_
_entity.id
_entity.type
_entity.pdbx_description
1 polymer ?
#
loop_
_entity_poly.entity_id
_entity_poly.type
_entity_poly.pdbx_seq_one_letter_code
_entity_poly.pdbx_strand_id
1 'polypeptide(L)'
;MSNFTFAPLAIPGPVLVRSRRFGDDRGYFMETYSREPFAAAGIAPDFVQDNQSLSVQAGTVRGMHYQTAPAAQAKLVRVLKGAIFDAPYAPQSEGGLFWADPALAIDWPVVAGAATLSERDAKLPGFTGFASPFVYEGA
;
A
#
# COMPACT_ATOMS: atom_id res chain seq x y z
N MET A 1 28.30 -3.47 -13.90
CA MET A 1 27.22 -2.66 -13.27
C MET A 1 25.97 -3.50 -13.25
N SER A 2 25.24 -3.54 -12.14
CA SER A 2 23.98 -4.30 -12.01
C SER A 2 22.91 -3.78 -12.98
N ASN A 3 22.05 -4.67 -13.48
CA ASN A 3 20.83 -4.30 -14.22
C ASN A 3 19.74 -3.71 -13.32
N PHE A 4 19.94 -3.72 -12.00
CA PHE A 4 18.97 -3.30 -11.00
C PHE A 4 19.56 -2.27 -10.04
N THR A 5 18.73 -1.32 -9.62
CA THR A 5 18.95 -0.51 -8.41
C THR A 5 17.80 -0.71 -7.44
N PHE A 6 18.11 -0.75 -6.15
CA PHE A 6 17.16 -1.02 -5.08
C PHE A 6 17.12 0.17 -4.12
N ALA A 7 15.93 0.68 -3.81
CA ALA A 7 15.75 1.77 -2.87
C ALA A 7 14.64 1.42 -1.86
N PRO A 8 14.90 1.43 -0.54
CA PRO A 8 13.84 1.25 0.45
C PRO A 8 12.81 2.38 0.36
N LEU A 9 11.55 2.07 0.71
CA LEU A 9 10.48 3.05 0.82
C LEU A 9 10.29 3.53 2.27
N ALA A 10 9.39 4.49 2.48
CA ALA A 10 9.12 5.06 3.79
C ALA A 10 8.59 4.03 4.81
N ILE A 11 7.91 2.99 4.34
CA ILE A 11 7.50 1.85 5.18
C ILE A 11 8.62 0.81 5.17
N PRO A 12 9.02 0.27 6.34
CA PRO A 12 9.97 -0.83 6.40
C PRO A 12 9.47 -2.07 5.64
N GLY A 13 10.32 -2.65 4.80
CA GLY A 13 10.04 -3.89 4.06
C GLY A 13 9.94 -3.68 2.54
N PRO A 14 8.99 -2.87 2.03
CA PRO A 14 8.90 -2.57 0.60
C PRO A 14 10.17 -1.92 0.02
N VAL A 15 10.57 -2.38 -1.15
CA VAL A 15 11.73 -1.89 -1.90
C VAL A 15 11.30 -1.52 -3.31
N LEU A 16 11.62 -0.30 -3.73
CA LEU A 16 11.49 0.13 -5.12
C LEU A 16 12.66 -0.41 -5.94
N VAL A 17 12.35 -1.34 -6.85
CA VAL A 17 13.32 -1.89 -7.80
C VAL A 17 13.22 -1.11 -9.12
N ARG A 18 14.34 -0.60 -9.61
CA ARG A 18 14.43 -0.06 -10.97
C ARG A 18 15.29 -0.99 -11.82
N SER A 19 14.72 -1.46 -12.94
CA SER A 19 15.43 -2.25 -13.94
C SER A 19 15.95 -1.38 -15.07
N ARG A 20 17.17 -1.65 -15.52
CA ARG A 20 17.76 -1.04 -16.72
C ARG A 20 17.10 -1.63 -17.96
N ARG A 21 16.75 -0.74 -18.91
CA ARG A 21 16.28 -1.10 -20.25
C ARG A 21 17.41 -0.89 -21.26
N PHE A 22 17.55 -1.82 -22.19
CA PHE A 22 18.49 -1.78 -23.31
C PHE A 22 17.68 -1.66 -24.59
N GLY A 23 17.70 -0.49 -25.23
CA GLY A 23 16.90 -0.21 -26.41
C GLY A 23 17.72 -0.23 -27.71
N ASP A 24 17.06 -0.62 -28.80
CA ASP A 24 17.52 -0.47 -30.18
C ASP A 24 16.32 -0.29 -31.12
N ASP A 25 16.54 -0.23 -32.44
CA ASP A 25 15.50 0.01 -33.44
C ASP A 25 14.37 -1.03 -33.45
N ARG A 26 14.55 -2.19 -32.78
CA ARG A 26 13.54 -3.26 -32.66
C ARG A 26 12.68 -3.11 -31.40
N GLY A 27 13.05 -2.23 -30.47
CA GLY A 27 12.36 -2.05 -29.20
C GLY A 27 13.33 -2.02 -28.01
N TYR A 28 13.02 -2.76 -26.94
CA TYR A 28 13.91 -2.87 -25.79
C TYR A 28 13.93 -4.26 -25.18
N PHE A 29 15.05 -4.58 -24.55
CA PHE A 29 15.25 -5.73 -23.68
C PHE A 29 15.40 -5.26 -22.23
N MET A 30 14.82 -6.01 -21.28
CA MET A 30 14.87 -5.68 -19.85
C MET A 30 14.85 -6.96 -19.02
N GLU A 31 15.86 -7.14 -18.18
CA GLU A 31 15.82 -8.15 -17.13
C GLU A 31 14.88 -7.66 -16.02
N THR A 32 13.88 -8.47 -15.67
CA THR A 32 12.81 -8.04 -14.74
C THR A 32 12.92 -8.69 -13.37
N TYR A 33 13.70 -9.76 -13.27
CA TYR A 33 14.07 -10.43 -12.04
C TYR A 33 15.36 -11.20 -12.28
N SER A 34 16.22 -11.24 -11.26
CA SER A 34 17.43 -12.05 -11.24
C SER A 34 17.73 -12.42 -9.79
N ARG A 35 17.84 -13.72 -9.50
CA ARG A 35 17.95 -14.21 -8.12
C ARG A 35 19.14 -13.62 -7.39
N GLU A 36 20.31 -13.61 -8.02
CA GLU A 36 21.56 -13.16 -7.39
C GLU A 36 21.55 -11.67 -7.03
N PRO A 37 21.22 -10.72 -7.93
CA PRO A 37 21.08 -9.31 -7.57
C PRO A 37 20.02 -9.02 -6.51
N PHE A 38 18.88 -9.73 -6.53
CA PHE A 38 17.82 -9.56 -5.54
C PHE A 38 18.24 -10.08 -4.17
N ALA A 39 18.86 -11.26 -4.12
CA ALA A 39 19.39 -11.84 -2.89
C ALA A 39 20.50 -10.94 -2.29
N ALA A 40 21.40 -10.40 -3.12
CA ALA A 40 22.42 -9.44 -2.70
C ALA A 40 21.83 -8.14 -2.15
N ALA A 41 20.60 -7.78 -2.53
CA ALA A 41 19.84 -6.65 -1.99
C ALA A 41 18.96 -7.02 -0.78
N GLY A 42 19.09 -8.23 -0.23
CA GLY A 42 18.30 -8.70 0.93
C GLY A 42 16.92 -9.25 0.58
N ILE A 43 16.61 -9.42 -0.71
CA ILE A 43 15.34 -9.99 -1.19
C ILE A 43 15.59 -11.45 -1.60
N ALA A 44 15.60 -12.33 -0.61
CA ALA A 44 15.88 -13.76 -0.76
C ALA A 44 14.66 -14.73 -0.83
N PRO A 45 13.36 -14.32 -0.73
CA PRO A 45 12.27 -15.27 -0.93
C PRO A 45 12.27 -15.89 -2.34
N ASP A 46 11.82 -17.13 -2.46
CA ASP A 46 11.52 -17.73 -3.75
C ASP A 46 10.19 -17.19 -4.29
N PHE A 47 10.22 -16.60 -5.49
CA PHE A 47 9.01 -16.25 -6.23
C PHE A 47 8.46 -17.51 -6.91
N VAL A 48 7.42 -18.09 -6.31
CA VAL A 48 6.85 -19.40 -6.70
C VAL A 48 5.58 -19.33 -7.53
N GLN A 49 5.05 -18.13 -7.76
CA GLN A 49 3.81 -17.91 -8.52
C GLN A 49 3.95 -16.64 -9.36
N ASP A 50 3.40 -16.69 -10.58
CA ASP A 50 3.26 -15.54 -11.46
C ASP A 50 1.79 -15.22 -11.73
N ASN A 51 1.47 -13.93 -11.76
CA ASN A 51 0.12 -13.42 -11.95
C ASN A 51 0.14 -12.23 -12.90
N GLN A 52 -0.77 -12.24 -13.88
CA GLN A 52 -1.00 -11.11 -14.78
C GLN A 52 -2.46 -10.67 -14.68
N SER A 53 -2.68 -9.37 -14.47
CA SER A 53 -4.02 -8.79 -14.42
C SER A 53 -4.13 -7.58 -15.35
N LEU A 54 -5.34 -7.35 -15.86
CA LEU A 54 -5.71 -6.17 -16.64
C LEU A 54 -6.83 -5.44 -15.90
N SER A 55 -6.66 -4.13 -15.70
CA SER A 55 -7.71 -3.21 -15.30
C SER A 55 -8.05 -2.34 -16.50
N VAL A 56 -9.24 -2.53 -17.07
CA VAL A 56 -9.64 -1.85 -18.32
C VAL A 56 -10.01 -0.39 -18.06
N GLN A 57 -10.72 -0.11 -16.96
CA GLN A 57 -11.23 1.22 -16.64
C GLN A 57 -10.25 1.96 -15.73
N ALA A 58 -9.90 3.20 -16.09
CA ALA A 58 -9.21 4.10 -15.17
C ALA A 58 -10.08 4.30 -13.91
N GLY A 59 -9.45 4.29 -12.73
CA GLY A 59 -10.17 4.28 -11.45
C GLY A 59 -10.51 2.89 -10.91
N THR A 60 -10.18 1.80 -11.62
CA THR A 60 -10.29 0.44 -11.05
C THR A 60 -9.37 0.28 -9.84
N VAL A 61 -9.93 -0.07 -8.69
CA VAL A 61 -9.19 -0.35 -7.45
C VAL A 61 -9.13 -1.86 -7.21
N ARG A 62 -7.95 -2.39 -6.85
CA ARG A 62 -7.74 -3.79 -6.46
C ARG A 62 -6.93 -3.84 -5.17
N GLY A 63 -7.56 -4.25 -4.07
CA GLY A 63 -6.92 -4.31 -2.75
C GLY A 63 -7.91 -4.00 -1.62
N MET A 64 -7.46 -3.97 -0.36
CA MET A 64 -6.11 -4.33 0.10
C MET A 64 -6.00 -5.85 0.30
N HIS A 65 -4.93 -6.47 -0.19
CA HIS A 65 -4.72 -7.93 -0.12
C HIS A 65 -3.42 -8.28 0.60
N TYR A 66 -3.51 -9.04 1.69
CA TYR A 66 -2.37 -9.57 2.41
C TYR A 66 -2.59 -11.05 2.74
N GLN A 67 -1.50 -11.74 3.05
CA GLN A 67 -1.54 -13.10 3.57
C GLN A 67 -0.71 -13.16 4.84
N THR A 68 -1.21 -13.88 5.84
CA THR A 68 -0.55 -14.09 7.14
C THR A 68 0.06 -15.47 7.22
N ALA A 69 0.90 -15.69 8.24
CA ALA A 69 1.39 -17.02 8.57
C ALA A 69 0.22 -18.03 8.70
N PRO A 70 0.38 -19.28 8.23
CA PRO A 70 1.60 -19.85 7.62
C PRO A 70 1.78 -19.55 6.12
N ALA A 71 0.83 -18.87 5.48
CA ALA A 71 0.80 -18.64 4.04
C ALA A 71 1.22 -17.21 3.62
N ALA A 72 2.08 -16.55 4.41
CA ALA A 72 2.54 -15.20 4.12
C ALA A 72 3.25 -15.15 2.75
N GLN A 73 2.98 -14.09 1.98
CA GLN A 73 3.44 -14.00 0.59
C GLN A 73 4.09 -12.64 0.30
N ALA A 74 5.35 -12.66 -0.13
CA ALA A 74 5.98 -11.52 -0.78
C ALA A 74 5.53 -11.41 -2.25
N LYS A 75 5.39 -10.19 -2.76
CA LYS A 75 4.92 -9.92 -4.13
C LYS A 75 5.92 -9.03 -4.85
N LEU A 76 6.34 -9.43 -6.04
CA LEU A 76 7.09 -8.59 -6.98
C LEU A 76 6.11 -8.06 -8.02
N VAL A 77 5.81 -6.75 -7.98
CA VAL A 77 4.77 -6.13 -8.80
C VAL A 77 5.40 -5.23 -9.85
N ARG A 78 4.90 -5.29 -11.09
CA ARG A 78 5.29 -4.39 -12.19
C ARG A 78 4.10 -4.06 -13.09
N VAL A 79 4.17 -2.92 -13.78
CA VAL A 79 3.21 -2.53 -14.82
C VAL A 79 3.81 -2.81 -16.20
N LEU A 80 3.10 -3.61 -17.01
CA LEU A 80 3.52 -3.90 -18.39
C LEU A 80 3.09 -2.80 -19.36
N LYS A 81 1.88 -2.26 -19.19
CA LYS A 81 1.28 -1.23 -20.04
C LYS A 81 0.37 -0.32 -19.21
N GLY A 82 0.43 0.98 -19.47
CA GLY A 82 -0.30 2.00 -18.72
C GLY A 82 0.44 2.40 -17.44
N ALA A 83 -0.31 2.79 -16.41
CA ALA A 83 0.21 3.17 -15.11
C ALA A 83 -0.78 2.75 -14.00
N ILE A 84 -0.25 2.51 -12.81
CA ILE A 84 -1.04 2.31 -11.59
C ILE A 84 -0.49 3.22 -10.49
N PHE A 85 -1.32 3.52 -9.50
CA PHE A 85 -0.86 3.98 -8.20
C PHE A 85 -0.79 2.77 -7.27
N ASP A 86 0.41 2.43 -6.80
CA ASP A 86 0.65 1.32 -5.88
C ASP A 86 1.09 1.89 -4.53
N ALA A 87 0.39 1.52 -3.46
CA ALA A 87 0.64 2.03 -2.11
C ALA A 87 0.71 0.87 -1.12
N PRO A 88 1.80 0.77 -0.33
CA PRO A 88 1.84 -0.17 0.77
C PRO A 88 0.91 0.28 1.91
N TYR A 89 0.24 -0.68 2.53
CA TYR A 89 -0.63 -0.44 3.68
C TYR A 89 0.21 -0.23 4.95
N ALA A 90 0.05 0.92 5.60
CA ALA A 90 0.67 1.27 6.88
C ALA A 90 -0.39 1.25 8.00
N PRO A 91 -0.69 0.09 8.63
CA PRO A 91 -1.65 0.05 9.74
C PRO A 91 -1.25 0.98 10.89
N GLN A 92 0.05 1.20 11.10
CA GLN A 92 0.58 2.15 12.08
C GLN A 92 0.32 3.63 11.74
N SER A 93 -0.01 3.93 10.49
CA SER A 93 -0.36 5.28 10.02
C SER A 93 -1.86 5.44 9.86
N GLU A 94 -2.64 4.40 10.15
CA GLU A 94 -4.08 4.53 10.24
C GLU A 94 -4.49 5.09 11.61
N GLY A 95 -5.39 6.06 11.58
CA GLY A 95 -6.03 6.62 12.76
C GLY A 95 -7.50 6.89 12.48
N GLY A 96 -8.26 7.14 13.52
CA GLY A 96 -9.66 7.50 13.43
C GLY A 96 -10.14 8.07 14.76
N LEU A 97 -11.31 8.70 14.72
CA LEU A 97 -11.99 9.22 15.90
C LEU A 97 -13.31 8.49 16.09
N PHE A 98 -13.72 8.34 17.33
CA PHE A 98 -15.04 7.84 17.64
C PHE A 98 -16.09 8.79 17.06
N TRP A 99 -16.94 8.26 16.18
CA TRP A 99 -17.86 9.04 15.35
C TRP A 99 -18.87 9.88 16.15
N ALA A 100 -19.30 9.38 17.32
CA ALA A 100 -20.26 10.02 18.20
C ALA A 100 -19.59 10.70 19.40
N ASP A 101 -18.33 11.13 19.25
CA ASP A 101 -17.68 11.93 20.28
C ASP A 101 -18.43 13.27 20.45
N PRO A 102 -18.91 13.59 21.67
CA PRO A 102 -19.73 14.78 21.90
C PRO A 102 -18.96 16.09 21.67
N ALA A 103 -17.62 16.10 21.73
CA ALA A 103 -16.82 17.30 21.49
C ALA A 103 -16.79 17.70 20.01
N LEU A 104 -17.15 16.80 19.09
CA LEU A 104 -17.32 17.13 17.67
C LEU A 104 -18.65 17.84 17.38
N ALA A 105 -19.64 17.74 18.28
CA ALA A 105 -20.96 18.37 18.16
C ALA A 105 -21.64 18.18 16.79
N ILE A 106 -21.54 16.96 16.23
CA ILE A 106 -22.18 16.61 14.96
C ILE A 106 -23.58 16.05 15.23
N ASP A 107 -24.59 16.69 14.65
CA ASP A 107 -26.00 16.27 14.74
C ASP A 107 -26.29 15.07 13.83
N TRP A 108 -25.73 13.91 14.17
CA TRP A 108 -25.97 12.69 13.43
C TRP A 108 -27.44 12.25 13.55
N PRO A 109 -28.09 11.78 12.45
CA PRO A 109 -29.48 11.33 12.47
C PRO A 109 -29.66 9.93 13.10
N VAL A 110 -28.68 9.46 13.87
CA VAL A 110 -28.64 8.14 14.52
C VAL A 110 -27.97 8.27 15.88
N VAL A 111 -28.57 7.62 16.89
CA VAL A 111 -28.04 7.60 18.26
C VAL A 111 -27.03 6.48 18.47
N ALA A 112 -26.06 6.67 19.35
CA ALA A 112 -24.93 5.75 19.54
C ALA A 112 -25.34 4.27 19.75
N GLY A 113 -26.38 4.02 20.56
CA GLY A 113 -26.86 2.66 20.84
C GLY A 113 -27.59 1.97 19.69
N ALA A 114 -27.94 2.70 18.63
CA ALA A 114 -28.63 2.18 17.43
C ALA A 114 -27.70 2.07 16.21
N ALA A 115 -26.46 2.56 16.31
CA ALA A 115 -25.50 2.52 15.23
C ALA A 115 -24.80 1.15 15.17
N THR A 116 -24.79 0.54 13.98
CA THR A 116 -24.00 -0.66 13.71
C THR A 116 -22.58 -0.24 13.35
N LEU A 117 -21.61 -0.61 14.19
CA LEU A 117 -20.19 -0.29 13.99
C LEU A 117 -19.35 -1.57 13.85
N SER A 118 -18.21 -1.45 13.19
CA SER A 118 -17.17 -2.48 13.29
C SER A 118 -16.57 -2.49 14.70
N GLU A 119 -15.96 -3.60 15.11
CA GLU A 119 -15.26 -3.67 16.41
C GLU A 119 -14.14 -2.62 16.51
N ARG A 120 -13.49 -2.33 15.39
CA ARG A 120 -12.44 -1.31 15.28
C ARG A 120 -13.01 0.08 15.56
N ASP A 121 -14.07 0.46 14.86
CA ASP A 121 -14.63 1.82 14.96
C ASP A 121 -15.28 2.08 16.33
N ALA A 122 -15.83 1.03 16.94
CA ALA A 122 -16.35 1.08 18.31
C ALA A 122 -15.26 1.34 19.36
N LYS A 123 -13.99 1.13 19.02
CA LYS A 123 -12.82 1.28 19.91
C LYS A 123 -11.92 2.47 19.54
N LEU A 124 -12.29 3.28 18.55
CA LEU A 124 -11.51 4.47 18.18
C LEU A 124 -11.48 5.48 19.34
N PRO A 125 -10.38 6.24 19.51
CA PRO A 125 -10.29 7.25 20.56
C PRO A 125 -11.28 8.40 20.31
N GLY A 126 -11.67 9.06 21.39
CA GLY A 126 -12.43 10.31 21.32
C GLY A 126 -11.59 11.49 20.81
N PHE A 127 -12.26 12.62 20.56
CA PHE A 127 -11.65 13.86 20.07
C PHE A 127 -10.87 14.61 21.15
N THR A 128 -11.20 14.40 22.42
CA THR A 128 -10.47 15.03 23.53
C THR A 128 -9.01 14.55 23.55
N GLY A 129 -8.06 15.49 23.42
CA GLY A 129 -6.63 15.18 23.36
C GLY A 129 -6.16 14.66 22.00
N PHE A 130 -6.99 14.71 20.95
CA PHE A 130 -6.58 14.34 19.61
C PHE A 130 -5.53 15.31 19.06
N ALA A 131 -4.32 14.78 18.82
CA ALA A 131 -3.27 15.50 18.12
C ALA A 131 -3.45 15.31 16.61
N SER A 132 -4.02 16.30 15.94
CA SER A 132 -4.20 16.27 14.49
C SER A 132 -2.86 16.10 13.78
N PRO A 133 -2.71 15.09 12.89
CA PRO A 133 -1.54 15.00 12.01
C PRO A 133 -1.63 15.99 10.84
N PHE A 134 -2.76 16.69 10.69
CA PHE A 134 -3.01 17.65 9.61
C PHE A 134 -2.83 19.08 10.10
N VAL A 135 -2.21 19.91 9.26
CA VAL A 135 -2.12 21.36 9.41
C VAL A 135 -3.29 21.97 8.65
N TYR A 136 -4.12 22.77 9.34
CA TYR A 136 -5.15 23.55 8.70
C TYR A 136 -4.57 24.90 8.29
N GLU A 137 -4.42 25.13 6.98
CA GLU A 137 -3.83 26.38 6.44
C GLU A 137 -4.86 27.51 6.24
N GLY A 138 -6.12 27.29 6.64
CA GLY A 138 -7.20 28.27 6.44
C GLY A 138 -7.68 28.39 4.99
N ALA A 139 -8.73 29.17 4.79
CA ALA A 139 -9.20 29.67 3.50
C ALA A 139 -9.25 31.20 3.55
#